data_AF-A0A847I5F7-F1
#
_entry.id   AF-A0A847I5F7-F1
#
_cell.length_a   1.000
_cell.length_b   1.000
_cell.length_c   1.000
_cell.angle_alpha   90.00
_cell.angle_beta   90.00
_cell.angle_gamma   90.00
#
_symmetry.space_group_name_H-M   'P 1'
#
loop_
_entity.id
_entity.type
_entity.pdbx_description
1 polymer ?
#
loop_
_entity_poly.entity_id
_entity_poly.type
_entity_poly.pdbx_seq_one_letter_code
_entity_poly.pdbx_strand_id
1 'polypeptide(L)'
;NTWVLAEHETGQTDWVYTQLRVLDFVELTSQFQIRFSLADNPTNSQTEGGVDAVWIFDKACLEGPQYGLGDLNCDNAVNVFDIDPFVLALTSGAGFEAYYAVYPDCDAMLADANGDGAVNVFDIDPFVELLVGGSLR
;
A
#
# COMPACT_ATOMS: atom_id res chain seq x y z
N ASN A 1 26.89 -1.51 -10.56
CA ASN A 1 25.61 -1.55 -9.80
C ASN A 1 25.87 -2.17 -8.45
N THR A 2 25.68 -1.41 -7.38
CA THR A 2 25.81 -1.87 -6.01
C THR A 2 24.42 -2.24 -5.51
N TRP A 3 24.24 -3.45 -4.97
CA TRP A 3 22.96 -3.88 -4.40
C TRP A 3 22.92 -3.55 -2.91
N VAL A 4 21.78 -3.07 -2.42
CA VAL A 4 21.52 -2.86 -0.99
C VAL A 4 20.61 -3.98 -0.51
N LEU A 5 20.91 -4.57 0.66
CA LEU A 5 20.06 -5.59 1.26
C LEU A 5 18.80 -4.94 1.83
N ALA A 6 17.64 -5.35 1.35
CA ALA A 6 16.35 -4.84 1.82
C ALA A 6 15.74 -5.71 2.93
N GLU A 7 15.78 -7.03 2.77
CA GLU A 7 15.23 -8.01 3.72
C GLU A 7 16.06 -9.30 3.71
N HIS A 8 16.09 -10.03 4.83
CA HIS A 8 16.74 -11.34 4.93
C HIS A 8 16.01 -12.29 5.87
N GLU A 9 15.53 -13.39 5.28
CA GLU A 9 14.90 -14.49 6.01
C GLU A 9 15.82 -15.72 6.06
N THR A 10 15.81 -16.43 7.19
CA THR A 10 16.61 -17.65 7.37
C THR A 10 15.72 -18.89 7.54
N GLY A 11 15.86 -19.85 6.62
CA GLY A 11 15.49 -21.27 6.83
C GLY A 11 14.11 -21.53 7.46
N GLN A 12 13.05 -20.97 6.89
CA GLN A 12 11.67 -21.22 7.33
C GLN A 12 10.95 -22.19 6.38
N THR A 13 10.04 -23.02 6.91
CA THR A 13 9.19 -23.92 6.10
C THR A 13 7.85 -23.31 5.69
N ASP A 14 7.51 -22.14 6.25
CA ASP A 14 6.25 -21.44 6.03
C ASP A 14 6.45 -20.19 5.16
N TRP A 15 5.39 -19.74 4.50
CA TRP A 15 5.39 -18.49 3.73
C TRP A 15 5.51 -17.28 4.66
N VAL A 16 6.39 -16.35 4.32
CA VAL A 16 6.56 -15.07 5.02
C VAL A 16 6.05 -13.94 4.14
N TYR A 17 5.21 -13.07 4.70
CA TYR A 17 4.79 -11.83 4.06
C TYR A 17 5.75 -10.70 4.45
N THR A 18 6.29 -10.02 3.44
CA THR A 18 7.17 -8.87 3.62
C THR A 18 6.63 -7.70 2.83
N GLN A 19 6.56 -6.54 3.47
CA GLN A 19 6.30 -5.25 2.85
C GLN A 19 7.46 -4.32 3.14
N LEU A 20 7.98 -3.67 2.09
CA LEU A 20 9.08 -2.72 2.19
C LEU A 20 8.78 -1.48 1.36
N ARG A 21 9.20 -0.32 1.86
CA ARG A 21 9.13 0.93 1.10
C ARG A 21 10.41 1.10 0.29
N VAL A 22 10.27 1.15 -1.04
CA VAL A 22 11.43 1.24 -1.96
C VAL A 22 12.32 2.45 -1.68
N LEU A 23 11.72 3.58 -1.30
CA LEU A 23 12.43 4.84 -1.02
C LEU A 23 13.34 4.79 0.22
N ASP A 24 13.22 3.77 1.07
CA ASP A 24 14.12 3.61 2.22
C ASP A 24 15.48 3.02 1.79
N PHE A 25 15.59 2.48 0.56
CA PHE A 25 16.78 1.77 0.07
C PHE A 25 17.41 2.40 -1.17
N VAL A 26 16.64 3.16 -1.95
CA VAL A 26 17.11 3.83 -3.17
C VAL A 26 16.54 5.23 -3.27
N GLU A 27 17.31 6.14 -3.84
CA GLU A 27 16.82 7.48 -4.18
C GLU A 27 15.71 7.42 -5.24
N LEU A 28 14.84 8.42 -5.23
CA LEU A 28 13.72 8.52 -6.17
C LEU A 28 14.26 8.62 -7.61
N THR A 29 13.86 7.66 -8.44
CA THR A 29 14.25 7.58 -9.86
C THR A 29 13.08 7.04 -10.68
N SER A 30 13.16 7.14 -12.01
CA SER A 30 12.13 6.64 -12.90
C SER A 30 12.08 5.10 -13.01
N GLN A 31 13.02 4.39 -12.37
CA GLN A 31 13.14 2.94 -12.46
C GLN A 31 13.98 2.40 -11.31
N PHE A 32 13.52 1.30 -10.72
CA PHE A 32 14.26 0.55 -9.69
C PHE A 32 14.37 -0.92 -10.08
N GLN A 33 15.25 -1.65 -9.39
CA GLN A 33 15.41 -3.10 -9.56
C GLN A 33 15.34 -3.78 -8.20
N ILE A 34 14.54 -4.84 -8.12
CA ILE A 34 14.52 -5.75 -6.97
C ILE A 34 15.14 -7.08 -7.40
N ARG A 35 15.93 -7.68 -6.50
CA ARG A 35 16.53 -9.00 -6.71
C ARG A 35 16.27 -9.87 -5.48
N PHE A 36 15.65 -11.01 -5.73
CA PHE A 36 15.52 -12.10 -4.75
C PHE A 36 16.70 -13.04 -4.92
N SER A 37 17.35 -13.42 -3.83
CA SER A 37 18.49 -14.35 -3.85
C SER A 37 18.46 -15.24 -2.64
N LEU A 38 18.88 -16.49 -2.84
CA LEU A 38 19.00 -17.50 -1.81
C LEU A 38 20.48 -17.87 -1.69
N ALA A 39 20.95 -18.15 -0.48
CA ALA A 39 22.30 -18.61 -0.24
C ALA A 39 22.30 -19.72 0.82
N ASP A 40 23.03 -20.80 0.52
CA ASP A 40 23.33 -21.87 1.48
C ASP A 40 24.83 -21.84 1.79
N ASN A 41 25.17 -21.75 3.07
CA ASN A 41 26.54 -21.68 3.54
C ASN A 41 26.73 -22.52 4.82
N PRO A 42 27.43 -23.68 4.75
CA PRO A 42 28.15 -24.20 3.59
C PRO A 42 27.21 -24.75 2.51
N THR A 43 27.54 -24.51 1.23
CA THR A 43 26.75 -24.98 0.08
C THR A 43 26.80 -26.51 -0.05
N ASN A 44 25.97 -27.19 0.73
CA ASN A 44 26.00 -28.65 0.87
C ASN A 44 24.62 -29.30 0.70
N SER A 45 23.59 -28.52 0.36
CA SER A 45 22.23 -28.98 0.18
C SER A 45 21.61 -28.44 -1.12
N GLN A 46 20.42 -28.94 -1.48
CA GLN A 46 19.59 -28.26 -2.50
C GLN A 46 18.90 -27.07 -1.84
N THR A 47 19.17 -25.87 -2.35
CA THR A 47 18.55 -24.62 -1.89
C THR A 47 17.40 -24.27 -2.82
N GLU A 48 16.18 -24.27 -2.29
CA GLU A 48 14.97 -23.85 -2.99
C GLU A 48 14.25 -22.79 -2.16
N GLY A 49 13.65 -21.81 -2.83
CA GLY A 49 12.83 -20.78 -2.19
C GLY A 49 11.77 -20.30 -3.17
N GLY A 50 10.52 -20.24 -2.71
CA GLY A 50 9.41 -19.72 -3.47
C GLY A 50 9.29 -18.21 -3.32
N VAL A 51 8.96 -17.52 -4.41
CA VAL A 51 8.44 -16.16 -4.38
C VAL A 51 7.07 -16.22 -5.03
N ASP A 52 6.06 -15.77 -4.30
CA ASP A 52 4.69 -15.69 -4.78
C ASP A 52 4.11 -14.30 -4.46
N ALA A 53 3.04 -13.92 -5.15
CA ALA A 53 2.25 -12.71 -4.87
C ALA A 53 3.10 -11.43 -4.73
N VAL A 54 3.96 -11.13 -5.72
CA VAL A 54 4.72 -9.87 -5.73
C VAL A 54 3.85 -8.73 -6.26
N TRP A 55 3.59 -7.75 -5.39
CA TRP A 55 2.83 -6.54 -5.72
C TRP A 55 3.70 -5.29 -5.60
N ILE A 56 3.51 -4.34 -6.52
CA ILE A 56 4.03 -2.98 -6.40
C ILE A 56 2.81 -2.07 -6.31
N PHE A 57 2.59 -1.52 -5.13
CA PHE A 57 1.46 -0.66 -4.80
C PHE A 57 1.94 0.68 -4.20
N ASP A 58 1.00 1.57 -3.91
CA ASP A 58 1.28 2.89 -3.31
C ASP A 58 2.33 3.70 -4.10
N LYS A 59 2.10 3.81 -5.42
CA LYS A 59 2.96 4.55 -6.35
C LYS A 59 2.55 6.02 -6.34
N ALA A 60 3.09 6.80 -5.42
CA ALA A 60 2.88 8.23 -5.40
C ALA A 60 3.90 8.98 -6.28
N CYS A 61 3.42 9.83 -7.19
CA CYS A 61 4.19 10.95 -7.70
C CYS A 61 3.81 12.17 -6.86
N LEU A 62 4.76 12.75 -6.12
CA LEU A 62 4.52 13.89 -5.19
C LEU A 62 4.14 15.22 -5.90
N GLU A 63 3.72 15.16 -7.17
CA GLU A 63 3.51 16.30 -8.06
C GLU A 63 2.19 16.17 -8.84
N GLY A 64 1.14 15.61 -8.23
CA GLY A 64 -0.25 15.71 -8.70
C GLY A 64 -1.12 16.41 -7.65
N PRO A 65 -2.31 16.94 -7.97
CA PRO A 65 -3.23 17.41 -6.94
C PRO A 65 -3.54 16.20 -6.06
N GLN A 66 -2.93 16.18 -4.87
CA GLN A 66 -3.13 15.14 -3.88
C GLN A 66 -4.60 15.28 -3.45
N TYR A 67 -5.43 14.37 -3.94
CA TYR A 67 -6.84 14.30 -3.57
C TYR A 67 -6.96 14.39 -2.04
N GLY A 68 -7.95 15.15 -1.58
CA GLY A 68 -8.12 15.41 -0.16
C GLY A 68 -8.42 14.13 0.61
N LEU A 69 -8.15 14.11 1.91
CA LEU A 69 -8.61 13.02 2.77
C LEU A 69 -10.12 12.80 2.58
N GLY A 70 -10.53 11.55 2.31
CA GLY A 70 -11.91 11.18 1.99
C GLY A 70 -12.34 11.31 0.53
N ASP A 71 -11.49 11.81 -0.39
CA ASP A 71 -11.78 11.85 -1.84
C ASP A 71 -11.31 10.54 -2.48
N LEU A 72 -12.20 9.55 -2.49
CA LEU A 72 -11.89 8.16 -2.81
C LEU A 72 -12.36 7.73 -4.20
N ASN A 73 -13.09 8.60 -4.91
CA ASN A 73 -13.26 8.47 -6.35
C ASN A 73 -12.27 9.35 -7.13
N CYS A 74 -11.44 10.15 -6.44
CA CYS A 74 -10.42 10.99 -7.01
C CYS A 74 -10.98 12.04 -8.00
N ASP A 75 -12.07 12.70 -7.63
CA ASP A 75 -12.73 13.72 -8.45
C ASP A 75 -12.52 15.18 -7.97
N ASN A 76 -11.75 15.37 -6.89
CA ASN A 76 -11.49 16.63 -6.18
C ASN A 76 -12.65 17.13 -5.32
N ALA A 77 -13.63 16.29 -4.98
CA ALA A 77 -14.74 16.66 -4.12
C ALA A 77 -15.13 15.53 -3.17
N VAL A 78 -14.88 15.73 -1.87
CA VAL A 78 -15.39 14.83 -0.82
C VAL A 78 -16.91 14.97 -0.70
N ASN A 79 -17.65 13.97 -1.17
CA ASN A 79 -19.10 13.97 -1.22
C ASN A 79 -19.69 12.54 -1.22
N VAL A 80 -21.01 12.42 -1.41
CA VAL A 80 -21.71 11.12 -1.38
C VAL A 80 -21.16 10.09 -2.38
N PHE A 81 -20.52 10.53 -3.47
CA PHE A 81 -19.89 9.65 -4.45
C PHE A 81 -18.62 8.96 -3.95
N ASP A 82 -18.08 9.36 -2.79
CA ASP A 82 -16.95 8.71 -2.13
C ASP A 82 -17.35 7.55 -1.20
N ILE A 83 -18.65 7.38 -0.91
CA ILE A 83 -19.13 6.35 0.01
C ILE A 83 -18.89 4.94 -0.54
N ASP A 84 -19.28 4.69 -1.79
CA ASP A 84 -19.07 3.37 -2.41
C ASP A 84 -17.57 3.04 -2.55
N PRO A 85 -16.71 3.96 -3.03
CA PRO A 85 -15.25 3.78 -2.98
C PRO A 85 -14.70 3.54 -1.57
N PHE A 86 -15.20 4.22 -0.54
CA PHE A 86 -14.79 4.01 0.86
C PHE A 86 -15.14 2.60 1.35
N VAL A 87 -16.35 2.13 1.10
CA VAL A 87 -16.76 0.75 1.43
C VAL A 87 -15.91 -0.26 0.67
N LEU A 88 -15.57 0.03 -0.60
CA LEU A 88 -14.68 -0.82 -1.38
C LEU A 88 -13.27 -0.87 -0.76
N ALA A 89 -12.68 0.27 -0.38
CA ALA A 89 -11.39 0.33 0.30
C ALA A 89 -11.40 -0.49 1.61
N LEU A 90 -12.43 -0.31 2.45
CA LEU A 90 -12.59 -1.06 3.72
C LEU A 90 -12.68 -2.58 3.55
N THR A 91 -13.26 -3.05 2.44
CA THR A 91 -13.56 -4.47 2.22
C THR A 91 -12.57 -5.16 1.29
N SER A 92 -11.60 -4.42 0.73
CA SER A 92 -10.63 -4.94 -0.22
C SER A 92 -9.50 -5.77 0.40
N GLY A 93 -9.39 -5.80 1.73
CA GLY A 93 -8.27 -6.43 2.43
C GLY A 93 -7.04 -5.52 2.53
N ALA A 94 -5.96 -6.01 3.14
CA ALA A 94 -4.78 -5.19 3.48
C ALA A 94 -4.03 -4.62 2.25
N GLY A 95 -4.17 -5.23 1.07
CA GLY A 95 -3.54 -4.78 -0.17
C GLY A 95 -4.42 -3.91 -1.06
N PHE A 96 -5.68 -3.66 -0.66
CA PHE A 96 -6.67 -2.88 -1.43
C PHE A 96 -6.89 -3.37 -2.87
N GLU A 97 -6.71 -4.66 -3.15
CA GLU A 97 -6.65 -5.19 -4.52
C GLU A 97 -7.95 -4.96 -5.31
N ALA A 98 -9.10 -5.13 -4.67
CA ALA A 98 -10.40 -4.89 -5.30
C ALA A 98 -10.65 -3.39 -5.55
N TYR A 99 -10.17 -2.51 -4.67
CA TYR A 99 -10.22 -1.07 -4.85
C TYR A 99 -9.36 -0.63 -6.03
N TYR A 100 -8.09 -1.04 -6.09
CA TYR A 100 -7.18 -0.68 -7.19
C TYR A 100 -7.59 -1.27 -8.54
N ALA A 101 -8.41 -2.32 -8.57
CA ALA A 101 -9.00 -2.82 -9.80
C ALA A 101 -10.04 -1.84 -10.41
N VAL A 102 -10.67 -1.00 -9.58
CA VAL A 102 -11.69 -0.02 -10.00
C VAL A 102 -11.10 1.39 -10.09
N TYR A 103 -10.25 1.77 -9.14
CA TYR A 103 -9.62 3.09 -9.03
C TYR A 103 -8.08 2.96 -9.06
N PRO A 104 -7.48 2.60 -10.22
CA PRO A 104 -6.06 2.24 -10.31
C PRO A 104 -5.08 3.38 -10.02
N ASP A 105 -5.54 4.63 -10.18
CA ASP A 105 -4.75 5.84 -9.99
C ASP A 105 -5.17 6.62 -8.73
N CYS A 106 -6.07 6.06 -7.92
CA CYS A 106 -6.55 6.67 -6.68
C CYS A 106 -5.89 6.01 -5.47
N ASP A 107 -5.55 6.80 -4.45
CA ASP A 107 -4.92 6.30 -3.24
C ASP A 107 -5.99 5.80 -2.26
N ALA A 108 -6.01 4.49 -2.01
CA ALA A 108 -6.93 3.88 -1.05
C ALA A 108 -6.69 4.37 0.40
N MET A 109 -5.48 4.86 0.71
CA MET A 109 -5.16 5.42 2.03
C MET A 109 -5.83 6.76 2.29
N LEU A 110 -6.50 7.38 1.31
CA LEU A 110 -7.41 8.49 1.57
C LEU A 110 -8.62 8.08 2.41
N ALA A 111 -8.84 6.77 2.60
CA ALA A 111 -9.85 6.20 3.49
C ALA A 111 -9.37 6.08 4.95
N ASP A 112 -8.08 6.29 5.24
CA ASP A 112 -7.52 6.37 6.61
C ASP A 112 -7.89 7.73 7.22
N ALA A 113 -9.19 7.91 7.44
CA ALA A 113 -9.79 9.17 7.86
C ALA A 113 -9.41 9.55 9.30
N ASN A 114 -8.97 8.58 10.11
CA ASN A 114 -8.48 8.83 11.46
C ASN A 114 -6.94 9.07 11.53
N GLY A 115 -6.20 8.71 10.47
CA GLY A 115 -4.77 8.92 10.32
C GLY A 115 -3.89 7.98 11.15
N ASP A 116 -4.39 6.80 11.52
CA ASP A 116 -3.67 5.81 12.31
C ASP A 116 -2.81 4.85 11.47
N GLY A 117 -2.87 4.99 10.14
CA GLY A 117 -2.12 4.19 9.18
C GLY A 117 -2.84 2.90 8.76
N ALA A 118 -4.09 2.69 9.15
CA ALA A 118 -4.84 1.49 8.82
C ALA A 118 -6.31 1.79 8.46
N VAL A 119 -6.69 1.54 7.21
CA VAL A 119 -8.09 1.62 6.78
C VAL A 119 -8.91 0.47 7.39
N ASN A 120 -9.79 0.80 8.33
CA ASN A 120 -10.63 -0.15 9.04
C ASN A 120 -11.93 0.50 9.58
N VAL A 121 -12.71 -0.23 10.37
CA VAL A 121 -14.01 0.24 10.89
C VAL A 121 -13.90 1.53 11.71
N PHE A 122 -12.73 1.84 12.29
CA PHE A 122 -12.47 3.07 13.04
C PHE A 122 -12.37 4.33 12.16
N ASP A 123 -12.32 4.18 10.84
CA ASP A 123 -12.36 5.31 9.89
C ASP A 123 -13.77 5.74 9.50
N ILE A 124 -14.80 4.94 9.82
CA ILE A 124 -16.18 5.23 9.40
C ILE A 124 -16.67 6.55 9.96
N ASP A 125 -16.54 6.76 11.29
CA ASP A 125 -17.02 7.98 11.92
C ASP A 125 -16.24 9.22 11.43
N PRO A 126 -14.89 9.21 11.38
CA PRO A 126 -14.11 10.31 10.79
C PRO A 126 -14.42 10.58 9.31
N PHE A 127 -14.64 9.54 8.50
CA PHE A 127 -15.05 9.71 7.11
C PHE A 127 -16.41 10.39 6.99
N VAL A 128 -17.37 10.03 7.85
CA VAL A 128 -18.67 10.72 7.91
C VAL A 128 -18.50 12.19 8.29
N GLU A 129 -17.60 12.54 9.21
CA GLU A 129 -17.29 13.93 9.54
C GLU A 129 -16.78 14.72 8.34
N LEU A 130 -15.91 14.12 7.51
CA LEU A 130 -15.43 14.72 6.25
C LEU A 130 -16.59 15.00 5.28
N LEU A 131 -17.51 14.05 5.12
CA LEU A 131 -18.68 14.18 4.23
C LEU A 131 -19.64 15.31 4.64
N VAL A 132 -19.84 15.51 5.94
CA VAL A 132 -20.77 16.53 6.44
C VAL A 132 -20.11 17.90 6.67
N GLY A 133 -18.83 18.05 6.33
CA GLY A 133 -18.05 19.27 6.60
C GLY A 133 -17.86 19.55 8.09
N GLY A 134 -17.89 18.48 8.89
CA GLY A 134 -17.85 18.52 10.35
C GLY A 134 -16.46 18.85 10.87
N SER A 135 -16.04 20.12 10.80
CA SER A 135 -14.99 20.60 11.70
C SER A 135 -15.53 20.53 13.13
N LEU A 136 -15.03 19.58 13.93
CA LEU A 136 -14.97 19.79 15.37
C LEU A 136 -14.14 21.06 15.59
N ARG A 137 -14.82 22.12 16.03
CA ARG A 137 -14.17 23.25 16.68
C ARG A 137 -13.80 22.87 18.11
#